data_AF-A0A3P6E2K9-F1
#
_entry.id   AF-A0A3P6E2K9-F1
#
_cell.length_a   1.000
_cell.length_b   1.000
_cell.length_c   1.000
_cell.angle_alpha   90.00
_cell.angle_beta   90.00
_cell.angle_gamma   90.00
#
_symmetry.space_group_name_H-M   'P 1'
#
loop_
_entity.id
_entity.type
_entity.pdbx_description
1 polymer ?
#
loop_
_entity_poly.entity_id
_entity_poly.type
_entity_poly.pdbx_seq_one_letter_code
_entity_poly.pdbx_strand_id
1 'polypeptide(L)'
;IWKDRNSLIFEGKCLGPENIAAKALGLAREWKNAQQGQQTKEKKLPQVRQNQISLRQDLIECRTDAAWNKEQRRAGLAWVFKGVTLSSPDRGSTTQDFINSPLIAEALAVRSGLCMAATL
;
A
#
# COMPACT_ATOMS: atom_id res chain seq x y z
N ILE A 1 4.09 16.67 1.24
CA ILE A 1 2.87 16.79 0.42
C ILE A 1 2.04 15.52 0.40
N TRP A 2 2.38 14.46 -0.35
CA TRP A 2 1.54 13.24 -0.39
C TRP A 2 1.34 12.62 1.01
N LYS A 3 2.43 12.50 1.80
CA LYS A 3 2.35 12.03 3.18
C LYS A 3 1.44 12.89 4.07
N ASP A 4 1.57 14.22 3.98
CA ASP A 4 0.77 15.15 4.79
C ASP A 4 -0.72 15.12 4.37
N ARG A 5 -0.99 14.95 3.07
CA ARG A 5 -2.35 14.71 2.56
C ARG A 5 -2.94 13.42 3.13
N ASN A 6 -2.15 12.34 3.19
CA ASN A 6 -2.60 11.09 3.79
C ASN A 6 -2.84 11.25 5.30
N SER A 7 -1.94 11.88 6.06
CA SER A 7 -2.20 12.13 7.49
C SER A 7 -3.43 13.02 7.72
N LEU A 8 -3.73 13.96 6.82
CA LEU A 8 -4.98 14.71 6.90
C LEU A 8 -6.20 13.81 6.67
N ILE A 9 -6.17 12.96 5.63
CA ILE A 9 -7.28 12.09 5.24
C ILE A 9 -7.54 10.97 6.26
N PHE A 10 -6.48 10.36 6.79
CA PHE A 10 -6.56 9.17 7.65
C PHE A 10 -6.46 9.50 9.14
N GLU A 11 -5.73 10.54 9.53
CA GLU A 11 -5.47 10.87 10.94
C GLU A 11 -6.10 12.21 11.37
N GLY A 12 -6.71 12.96 10.45
CA GLY A 12 -7.29 14.28 10.73
C GLY A 12 -6.25 15.35 11.07
N LYS A 13 -4.96 15.08 10.85
CA LYS A 13 -3.87 16.01 11.19
C LYS A 13 -3.71 17.04 10.07
N CYS A 14 -4.05 18.29 10.37
CA CYS A 14 -3.87 19.42 9.46
C CYS A 14 -2.73 20.31 9.96
N LEU A 15 -1.79 20.65 9.09
CA LEU A 15 -0.74 21.65 9.33
C LEU A 15 -0.97 22.84 8.42
N GLY A 16 -0.54 24.02 8.85
CA GLY A 16 -0.58 25.22 8.00
C GLY A 16 0.22 25.01 6.70
N PRO A 17 -0.20 25.60 5.57
CA PRO A 17 0.43 25.41 4.27
C PRO A 17 1.92 25.76 4.28
N GLU A 18 2.32 26.78 5.03
CA GLU A 18 3.71 27.18 5.26
C GLU A 18 4.52 26.06 5.96
N ASN A 19 3.93 25.43 6.97
CA ASN A 19 4.55 24.32 7.69
C ASN A 19 4.66 23.07 6.80
N ILE A 20 3.66 22.79 5.97
CA ILE A 20 3.70 21.69 4.98
C ILE A 20 4.82 21.94 3.97
N ALA A 21 4.96 23.18 3.46
CA ALA A 21 6.02 23.54 2.52
C ALA A 21 7.41 23.42 3.15
N ALA A 22 7.60 23.96 4.36
CA ALA A 22 8.86 23.87 5.09
C ALA A 22 9.24 22.41 5.37
N LYS A 23 8.30 21.59 5.85
CA LYS A 23 8.50 20.14 6.08
C LYS A 23 8.84 19.40 4.79
N ALA A 24 8.15 19.68 3.69
CA ALA A 24 8.43 19.05 2.40
C ALA A 24 9.84 19.39 1.90
N LEU A 25 10.27 20.65 2.03
CA LEU A 25 11.63 21.07 1.70
C LEU A 25 12.68 20.42 2.60
N GLY A 26 12.43 20.33 3.90
CA GLY A 26 13.30 19.64 4.87
C GLY A 26 13.50 18.17 4.48
N LEU A 27 12.41 17.43 4.29
CA LEU A 27 12.44 16.02 3.89
C LEU A 27 13.15 15.81 2.54
N ALA A 28 12.95 16.70 1.56
CA ALA A 28 13.62 16.62 0.27
C ALA A 28 15.14 16.80 0.41
N ARG A 29 15.59 17.72 1.28
CA ARG A 29 17.02 17.92 1.57
C ARG A 29 17.61 16.73 2.31
N GLU A 30 16.93 16.22 3.32
CA GLU A 30 17.34 15.02 4.06
C GLU A 30 17.51 13.82 3.13
N TRP A 31 16.52 13.58 2.25
CA TRP A 31 16.57 12.50 1.28
C TRP A 31 17.78 12.66 0.35
N LYS A 32 18.00 13.86 -0.20
CA LYS A 32 19.16 14.16 -1.06
C LYS A 32 20.50 13.90 -0.34
N ASN A 33 20.61 14.33 0.92
CA ASN A 33 21.83 14.14 1.71
C ASN A 33 22.06 12.66 2.04
N ALA A 34 20.99 11.91 2.33
CA ALA A 34 21.06 10.46 2.57
C ALA A 34 21.55 9.70 1.33
N GLN A 35 21.21 10.14 0.12
CA GLN A 35 21.73 9.55 -1.13
C GLN A 35 23.24 9.77 -1.30
N GLN A 36 23.79 10.89 -0.85
CA GLN A 36 25.23 11.18 -0.95
C GLN A 36 26.08 10.22 -0.09
N GLY A 37 25.55 9.75 1.04
CA GLY A 37 26.21 8.74 1.88
C GLY A 37 26.26 7.33 1.25
N GLN A 38 25.38 7.03 0.28
CA GLN A 38 25.33 5.72 -0.38
C GLN A 38 26.29 5.59 -1.58
N GLN A 39 26.89 6.69 -2.06
CA GLN A 39 27.88 6.62 -3.15
C GLN A 39 29.23 6.04 -2.72
N THR A 40 29.43 5.77 -1.41
CA THR A 40 30.67 5.14 -0.95
C THR A 40 30.50 3.63 -0.86
N LYS A 41 30.93 2.97 -1.95
CA LYS A 41 31.16 1.54 -2.12
C LYS A 41 29.88 0.72 -2.23
N GLU A 42 29.59 0.28 -3.45
CA GLU A 42 29.00 -1.03 -3.69
C GLU A 42 29.87 -2.10 -3.01
N LYS A 43 29.72 -2.28 -1.70
CA LYS A 43 30.02 -3.58 -1.11
C LYS A 43 28.99 -4.49 -1.74
N LYS A 44 29.42 -5.26 -2.73
CA LYS A 44 28.68 -6.44 -3.19
C LYS A 44 28.30 -7.18 -1.91
N LEU A 45 27.02 -7.09 -1.52
CA LEU A 45 26.49 -7.89 -0.44
C LEU A 45 26.92 -9.32 -0.77
N PRO A 46 27.50 -10.09 0.17
CA PRO A 46 27.73 -11.49 -0.08
C PRO A 46 26.40 -12.04 -0.57
N GLN A 47 26.40 -12.53 -1.79
CA GLN A 47 25.21 -13.04 -2.44
C GLN A 47 24.84 -14.25 -1.60
N VAL A 48 23.99 -14.03 -0.59
CA VAL A 48 23.31 -15.09 0.10
C VAL A 48 22.62 -15.78 -1.06
N ARG A 49 23.11 -16.96 -1.42
CA ARG A 49 22.30 -17.90 -2.17
C ARG A 49 21.12 -18.10 -1.26
N GLN A 50 20.09 -17.27 -1.44
CA GLN A 50 18.77 -17.61 -1.00
C GLN A 50 18.59 -18.95 -1.70
N ASN A 51 18.66 -20.03 -0.93
CA ASN A 51 17.87 -21.19 -1.26
C ASN A 51 16.51 -20.57 -1.51
N GLN A 52 16.18 -20.37 -2.78
CA GLN A 52 14.81 -20.20 -3.23
C GLN A 52 14.22 -21.56 -2.96
N ILE A 53 13.95 -21.81 -1.68
CA ILE A 53 13.25 -22.98 -1.22
C ILE A 53 12.01 -22.97 -2.09
N SER A 54 11.77 -24.10 -2.73
CA SER A 54 10.64 -24.53 -3.54
C SER A 54 9.23 -24.11 -3.05
N LEU A 55 9.12 -23.38 -1.93
CA LEU A 55 7.92 -22.77 -1.34
C LEU A 55 7.19 -21.75 -2.22
N ARG A 56 7.79 -21.24 -3.31
CA ARG A 56 7.12 -20.24 -4.17
C ARG A 56 6.12 -20.83 -5.16
N GLN A 57 6.05 -22.14 -5.32
CA GLN A 57 5.14 -22.76 -6.28
C GLN A 57 3.68 -22.65 -5.82
N ASP A 58 3.43 -22.70 -4.51
CA ASP A 58 2.06 -22.71 -3.95
C ASP A 58 1.65 -21.36 -3.33
N LEU A 59 2.46 -20.32 -3.50
CA LEU A 59 2.16 -19.00 -2.91
C LEU A 59 1.24 -18.19 -3.83
N ILE A 60 0.08 -17.79 -3.29
CA ILE A 60 -0.83 -16.83 -3.91
C ILE A 60 -0.63 -15.46 -3.23
N GLU A 61 -0.27 -14.47 -4.03
CA GLU A 61 -0.22 -13.06 -3.64
C GLU A 61 -1.62 -12.44 -3.79
N CYS A 62 -2.20 -11.99 -2.67
CA CYS A 62 -3.42 -11.18 -2.66
C CYS A 62 -3.05 -9.70 -2.53
N ARG A 63 -3.49 -8.88 -3.48
CA ARG A 63 -3.41 -7.41 -3.41
C ARG A 63 -4.81 -6.85 -3.26
N THR A 64 -4.99 -5.94 -2.32
CA THR A 64 -6.27 -5.28 -2.05
C THR A 64 -6.11 -3.78 -2.06
N ASP A 65 -7.17 -3.07 -2.45
CA ASP A 65 -7.21 -1.61 -2.45
C ASP A 65 -8.64 -1.12 -2.25
N ALA A 66 -8.81 0.08 -1.70
CA ALA A 66 -10.10 0.69 -1.47
C ALA A 66 -10.17 2.15 -1.97
N ALA A 67 -11.28 2.48 -2.63
CA ALA A 67 -11.63 3.86 -2.98
C ALA A 67 -12.77 4.34 -2.07
N TRP A 68 -12.61 5.45 -1.36
CA TRP A 68 -13.62 5.97 -0.45
C TRP A 68 -14.17 7.34 -0.89
N ASN A 69 -15.49 7.46 -0.93
CA ASN A 69 -16.22 8.70 -1.14
C ASN A 69 -16.82 9.20 0.18
N LYS A 70 -16.30 10.33 0.67
CA LYS A 70 -16.76 10.98 1.91
C LYS A 70 -18.21 11.47 1.83
N GLU A 71 -18.61 12.05 0.70
CA GLU A 71 -19.92 12.69 0.52
C GLU A 71 -21.05 11.64 0.56
N GLN A 72 -20.83 10.52 -0.11
CA GLN A 72 -21.80 9.41 -0.17
C GLN A 72 -21.59 8.36 0.93
N ARG A 73 -20.55 8.51 1.76
CA ARG A 73 -20.14 7.50 2.76
C ARG A 73 -20.06 6.10 2.16
N ARG A 74 -19.51 5.99 0.94
CA ARG A 74 -19.45 4.74 0.18
C ARG A 74 -18.01 4.39 -0.14
N ALA A 75 -17.69 3.11 -0.13
CA ALA A 75 -16.39 2.60 -0.55
C ALA A 75 -16.54 1.64 -1.73
N GLY A 76 -15.64 1.73 -2.70
CA GLY A 76 -15.32 0.63 -3.62
C GLY A 76 -14.18 -0.19 -3.02
N LEU A 77 -14.32 -1.50 -3.02
CA LEU A 77 -13.35 -2.46 -2.51
C LEU A 77 -12.91 -3.31 -3.70
N ALA A 78 -11.62 -3.59 -3.82
CA ALA A 78 -11.09 -4.43 -4.88
C ALA A 78 -9.99 -5.36 -4.37
N TRP A 79 -9.86 -6.51 -5.03
CA TRP A 79 -8.77 -7.46 -4.79
C TRP A 79 -8.33 -8.13 -6.09
N VAL A 80 -7.07 -8.56 -6.11
CA VAL A 80 -6.45 -9.30 -7.20
C VAL A 80 -5.55 -10.39 -6.61
N PHE A 81 -5.76 -11.63 -7.03
CA PHE A 81 -4.92 -12.78 -6.73
C PHE A 81 -3.94 -13.04 -7.88
N LYS A 82 -2.69 -13.32 -7.54
CA LYS A 82 -1.64 -13.71 -8.49
C LYS A 82 -0.80 -14.83 -7.89
N GLY A 83 -0.55 -15.89 -8.64
CA GLY A 83 0.26 -17.02 -8.19
C GLY A 83 0.68 -17.86 -9.38
N VAL A 84 1.69 -18.72 -9.19
CA VAL A 84 2.16 -19.65 -10.24
C VAL A 84 1.11 -20.73 -10.53
N THR A 85 0.31 -21.07 -9.52
CA THR A 85 -0.84 -22.00 -9.61
C THR A 85 -2.05 -21.41 -10.32
N LEU A 86 -2.16 -20.07 -10.41
CA LEU A 86 -3.25 -19.39 -11.08
C LEU A 86 -2.85 -19.09 -12.54
N SER A 87 -3.48 -19.78 -13.49
CA SER A 87 -3.24 -19.59 -14.94
C SER A 87 -3.53 -18.17 -15.40
N SER A 88 -4.45 -17.48 -14.73
CA SER A 88 -4.74 -16.06 -14.92
C SER A 88 -5.03 -15.36 -13.59
N PRO A 89 -4.74 -14.06 -13.44
CA PRO A 89 -5.06 -13.33 -12.21
C PRO A 89 -6.57 -13.29 -11.99
N ASP A 90 -7.04 -13.87 -10.89
CA ASP A 90 -8.43 -13.74 -10.45
C ASP A 90 -8.61 -12.40 -9.71
N ARG A 91 -9.73 -11.71 -9.98
CA ARG A 91 -9.96 -10.33 -9.53
C ARG A 91 -11.43 -10.13 -9.21
N GLY A 92 -11.69 -9.34 -8.20
CA GLY A 92 -13.04 -8.94 -7.85
C GLY A 92 -13.09 -7.51 -7.36
N SER A 93 -14.30 -6.96 -7.40
CA SER A 93 -14.60 -5.70 -6.76
C SER A 93 -16.04 -5.70 -6.26
N THR A 94 -16.29 -4.88 -5.26
CA THR A 94 -17.64 -4.65 -4.72
C THR A 94 -17.73 -3.24 -4.16
N THR A 95 -18.94 -2.76 -3.92
CA THR A 95 -19.19 -1.49 -3.24
C THR A 95 -19.85 -1.72 -1.90
N GLN A 96 -19.43 -0.95 -0.90
CA GLN A 96 -19.96 -1.01 0.45
C GLN A 96 -20.43 0.37 0.88
N ASP A 97 -21.70 0.46 1.28
CA ASP A 97 -22.29 1.68 1.83
C ASP A 97 -21.98 1.84 3.33
N PHE A 98 -22.27 3.04 3.84
CA PHE A 98 -22.16 3.43 5.26
C PHE A 98 -20.73 3.41 5.83
N ILE A 99 -19.72 3.64 5.00
CA ILE A 99 -18.31 3.71 5.40
C ILE A 99 -17.95 5.12 5.85
N ASN A 100 -17.61 5.25 7.12
CA ASN A 100 -17.34 6.51 7.81
C ASN A 100 -15.87 6.96 7.74
N SER A 101 -14.95 6.11 7.29
CA SER A 101 -13.54 6.49 7.15
C SER A 101 -12.85 5.72 6.02
N PRO A 102 -11.83 6.31 5.39
CA PRO A 102 -11.05 5.64 4.36
C PRO A 102 -10.22 4.49 4.95
N LEU A 103 -9.81 4.57 6.21
CA LEU A 103 -9.12 3.47 6.91
C LEU A 103 -10.03 2.23 7.06
N ILE A 104 -11.31 2.43 7.35
CA ILE A 104 -12.28 1.33 7.40
C ILE A 104 -12.49 0.75 6.00
N ALA A 105 -12.51 1.58 4.95
CA ALA A 105 -12.57 1.09 3.58
C ALA A 105 -11.39 0.14 3.25
N GLU A 106 -10.16 0.52 3.59
CA GLU A 106 -8.97 -0.32 3.39
C GLU A 106 -9.06 -1.65 4.15
N ALA A 107 -9.47 -1.60 5.42
CA ALA A 107 -9.65 -2.82 6.23
C ALA A 107 -10.72 -3.75 5.63
N LEU A 108 -11.79 -3.18 5.06
CA LEU A 108 -12.84 -3.94 4.40
C LEU A 108 -12.37 -4.55 3.07
N ALA A 109 -11.51 -3.87 2.31
CA ALA A 109 -10.91 -4.42 1.10
C ALA A 109 -10.03 -5.62 1.42
N VAL A 110 -9.18 -5.52 2.46
CA VAL A 110 -8.37 -6.65 2.97
C VAL A 110 -9.27 -7.82 3.38
N ARG A 111 -10.31 -7.56 4.19
CA ARG A 111 -11.24 -8.59 4.64
C ARG A 111 -11.94 -9.28 3.47
N SER A 112 -12.44 -8.51 2.50
CA SER A 112 -13.14 -9.03 1.33
C SER A 112 -12.21 -9.88 0.46
N GLY A 113 -10.97 -9.41 0.24
CA GLY A 113 -9.94 -10.19 -0.42
C GLY A 113 -9.66 -11.52 0.29
N LEU A 114 -9.55 -11.54 1.62
CA LEU A 114 -9.35 -12.79 2.36
C LEU A 114 -10.55 -13.73 2.30
N CYS A 115 -11.78 -13.21 2.37
CA CYS A 115 -12.99 -14.02 2.22
C CYS A 115 -13.06 -14.68 0.84
N MET A 116 -12.71 -13.95 -0.22
CA MET A 116 -12.67 -14.51 -1.58
C MET A 116 -11.48 -15.45 -1.80
N ALA A 117 -10.36 -15.22 -1.11
CA ALA A 117 -9.23 -16.13 -1.15
C ALA A 117 -9.58 -17.52 -0.61
N ALA A 118 -10.48 -17.59 0.38
CA ALA A 118 -10.97 -18.85 0.94
C ALA A 118 -11.86 -19.64 -0.04
N THR A 119 -12.30 -19.03 -1.15
CA THR A 119 -13.11 -19.68 -2.19
C THR A 119 -12.33 -20.01 -3.47
N LEU A 120 -11.01 -19.76 -3.48
CA LEU A 120 -10.11 -20.10 -4.59
C LEU A 120 -9.90 -21.62 -4.73
#